data_AF-A0A318KF82-F1
#
_entry.id   AF-A0A318KF82-F1
#
_cell.length_a   1.000
_cell.length_b   1.000
_cell.length_c   1.000
_cell.angle_alpha   90.00
_cell.angle_beta   90.00
_cell.angle_gamma   90.00
#
_symmetry.space_group_name_H-M   'P 1'
#
loop_
_entity.id
_entity.type
_entity.pdbx_description
1 polymer ?
#
loop_
_entity_poly.entity_id
_entity_poly.type
_entity_poly.pdbx_seq_one_letter_code
_entity_poly.pdbx_strand_id
1 'polypeptide(L)'
;MLISARELWRNPARRTAYLLQVVAIVALAGWWVALNEGLSSRSTRDPQKKLDAGGRFAVTFSVYMPFFLLVTPCLVSIGIAGLTWYRFAPKALAFGAICEAVFTHWVRSDKHLLDYKPALLSHLDTSVLLASLAGVAALAAIVLQARGSRPVPAKPIPHPRPDATNHST
;
A
#
# COMPACT_ATOMS: atom_id res chain seq x y z
N MET A 1 1.97 -20.60 -4.76
CA MET A 1 1.97 -21.52 -3.60
C MET A 1 1.02 -20.93 -2.56
N LEU A 2 -0.22 -21.44 -2.50
CA LEU A 2 -1.22 -21.00 -1.53
C LEU A 2 -0.84 -21.53 -0.15
N ILE A 3 -0.64 -20.66 0.83
CA ILE A 3 -0.44 -21.05 2.23
C ILE A 3 -1.77 -21.63 2.72
N SER A 4 -1.76 -22.85 3.28
CA SER A 4 -3.02 -23.44 3.78
C SER A 4 -3.56 -22.62 4.96
N ALA A 5 -4.88 -22.42 5.01
CA ALA A 5 -5.52 -21.63 6.07
C ALA A 5 -5.16 -22.12 7.50
N ARG A 6 -4.90 -23.43 7.65
CA ARG A 6 -4.46 -24.03 8.92
C ARG A 6 -3.07 -23.58 9.35
N GLU A 7 -2.17 -23.34 8.40
CA GLU A 7 -0.79 -22.91 8.65
C GLU A 7 -0.70 -21.42 9.01
N LEU A 8 -1.61 -20.61 8.48
CA LEU A 8 -1.78 -19.21 8.87
C LEU A 8 -2.24 -19.08 10.33
N TRP A 9 -3.15 -19.96 10.77
CA TRP A 9 -3.71 -19.95 12.12
C TRP A 9 -2.76 -20.50 13.20
N ARG A 10 -1.78 -21.31 12.82
CA ARG A 10 -0.83 -21.90 13.77
C ARG A 10 0.24 -20.92 14.25
N ASN A 11 0.49 -19.84 13.51
CA ASN A 11 1.59 -18.92 13.78
C ASN A 11 1.07 -17.48 13.94
N PRO A 12 0.98 -16.96 15.19
CA PRO A 12 0.32 -15.67 15.47
C PRO A 12 0.99 -14.51 14.72
N ALA A 13 2.31 -14.55 14.51
CA ALA A 13 3.02 -13.52 13.75
C ALA A 13 2.59 -13.45 12.27
N ARG A 14 2.31 -14.60 11.64
CA ARG A 14 1.82 -14.65 10.25
C ARG A 14 0.38 -14.16 10.17
N ARG A 15 -0.46 -14.49 11.16
CA ARG A 15 -1.84 -13.99 11.25
C ARG A 15 -1.87 -12.46 11.38
N THR A 16 -1.06 -11.88 12.27
CA THR A 16 -1.00 -10.42 12.44
C THR A 16 -0.50 -9.71 11.19
N ALA A 17 0.53 -10.26 10.52
CA ALA A 17 1.01 -9.70 9.26
C ALA A 17 -0.05 -9.74 8.13
N TYR A 18 -0.85 -10.80 8.06
CA TYR A 18 -1.98 -10.89 7.12
C TYR A 18 -3.08 -9.88 7.44
N LEU A 19 -3.47 -9.74 8.71
CA LEU A 19 -4.45 -8.74 9.12
C LEU A 19 -3.99 -7.31 8.80
N LEU A 20 -2.71 -7.01 9.03
CA LEU A 20 -2.13 -5.71 8.67
C LEU A 20 -2.14 -5.46 7.16
N GLN A 21 -1.91 -6.49 6.34
CA GLN A 21 -2.05 -6.37 4.88
C GLN A 21 -3.49 -6.09 4.46
N VAL A 22 -4.46 -6.78 5.04
CA VAL A 22 -5.88 -6.53 4.75
C VAL A 22 -6.26 -5.10 5.15
N VAL A 23 -5.84 -4.65 6.33
CA VAL A 23 -6.04 -3.26 6.78
C VAL A 23 -5.40 -2.27 5.81
N ALA A 24 -4.18 -2.53 5.34
CA ALA A 24 -3.52 -1.68 4.36
C ALA A 24 -4.29 -1.62 3.04
N ILE A 25 -4.78 -2.75 2.52
CA ILE A 25 -5.58 -2.79 1.28
C ILE A 25 -6.89 -2.00 1.45
N VAL A 26 -7.59 -2.18 2.57
CA VAL A 26 -8.84 -1.46 2.86
C VAL A 26 -8.57 0.04 3.00
N ALA A 27 -7.46 0.43 3.62
CA ALA A 27 -7.07 1.83 3.75
C ALA A 27 -6.73 2.48 2.38
N LEU A 28 -5.99 1.78 1.50
CA LEU A 28 -5.72 2.21 0.11
C LEU A 28 -7.03 2.36 -0.69
N ALA A 29 -7.95 1.41 -0.55
CA ALA A 29 -9.26 1.51 -1.19
C ALA A 29 -10.06 2.70 -0.65
N GLY A 30 -10.04 2.93 0.66
CA GLY A 30 -10.66 4.10 1.29
C GLY A 30 -10.04 5.42 0.81
N TRP A 31 -8.72 5.48 0.66
CA TRP A 31 -8.02 6.63 0.09
C TRP A 31 -8.54 6.96 -1.31
N TRP A 32 -8.65 5.94 -2.17
CA TRP A 32 -9.14 6.10 -3.54
C TRP A 32 -10.59 6.62 -3.57
N VAL A 33 -11.46 6.06 -2.72
CA VAL A 33 -12.86 6.51 -2.61
C VAL A 33 -12.94 7.96 -2.14
N ALA A 34 -12.24 8.32 -1.06
CA ALA A 34 -12.25 9.68 -0.53
C ALA A 34 -11.76 10.69 -1.58
N LEU A 35 -10.70 10.34 -2.32
CA LEU A 35 -10.16 11.20 -3.36
C LEU A 35 -11.09 11.30 -4.58
N ASN A 36 -11.72 10.20 -4.98
CA ASN A 36 -12.74 10.17 -6.03
C ASN A 36 -13.98 11.01 -5.66
N GLU A 37 -14.45 10.92 -4.41
CA GLU A 37 -15.55 11.74 -3.90
C GLU A 37 -15.19 13.23 -3.86
N GLY A 38 -13.99 13.57 -3.38
CA GLY A 38 -13.49 14.93 -3.39
C GLY A 38 -13.42 15.52 -4.80
N LEU A 39 -12.91 14.73 -5.77
CA LEU A 39 -12.86 15.12 -7.18
C LEU A 39 -14.26 15.23 -7.79
N SER A 40 -15.18 14.33 -7.43
CA SER A 40 -16.57 14.32 -7.95
C SER A 40 -17.49 15.33 -7.27
N SER A 41 -17.08 15.92 -6.15
CA SER A 41 -17.86 16.93 -5.42
C SER A 41 -18.28 18.10 -6.32
N ARG A 42 -19.49 18.61 -6.16
CA ARG A 42 -19.98 19.74 -6.99
C ARG A 42 -19.07 20.95 -6.80
N SER A 43 -18.65 21.57 -7.90
CA SER A 43 -17.96 22.85 -7.82
C SER A 43 -18.94 23.93 -7.37
N THR A 44 -18.51 24.72 -6.40
CA THR A 44 -19.26 25.84 -5.82
C THR A 44 -19.25 27.08 -6.72
N ARG A 45 -18.43 27.12 -7.78
CA ARG A 45 -18.45 28.20 -8.77
C ARG A 45 -19.33 27.81 -9.94
N ASP A 46 -20.36 28.63 -10.13
CA ASP A 46 -21.34 28.63 -11.21
C ASP A 46 -20.80 28.05 -12.54
N PRO A 47 -21.36 26.94 -13.08
CA PRO A 47 -20.82 26.20 -14.22
C PRO A 47 -20.75 26.99 -15.54
N GLN A 48 -21.22 28.24 -15.54
CA GLN A 48 -21.40 29.07 -16.73
C GLN A 48 -20.42 30.26 -16.81
N LYS A 49 -19.61 30.56 -15.79
CA LYS A 49 -18.68 31.69 -15.81
C LYS A 49 -17.23 31.27 -15.62
N LYS A 50 -16.49 31.26 -16.74
CA LYS A 50 -15.02 31.42 -16.86
C LYS A 50 -14.12 30.25 -16.47
N LEU A 51 -14.35 29.09 -17.06
CA LEU A 51 -13.22 28.27 -17.52
C LEU A 51 -13.39 28.15 -19.03
N ASP A 52 -12.63 28.95 -19.78
CA ASP A 52 -12.39 28.72 -21.20
C ASP A 52 -12.16 27.23 -21.42
N ALA A 53 -12.66 26.66 -22.53
CA ALA A 53 -12.61 25.23 -22.79
C ALA A 53 -11.23 24.58 -22.51
N GLY A 54 -10.14 25.35 -22.62
CA GLY A 54 -8.77 24.94 -22.26
C GLY A 54 -8.52 24.66 -20.78
N GLY A 55 -9.10 25.41 -19.84
CA GLY A 55 -8.89 25.21 -18.39
C GLY A 55 -9.54 23.92 -17.87
N ARG A 56 -10.73 23.60 -18.38
CA ARG A 56 -11.42 22.34 -18.07
C ARG A 56 -10.70 21.14 -18.67
N PHE A 57 -10.13 21.30 -19.87
CA PHE A 57 -9.34 20.27 -20.53
C PHE A 57 -8.01 20.02 -19.79
N ALA A 58 -7.31 21.08 -19.37
CA ALA A 58 -6.06 20.97 -18.60
C ALA A 58 -6.26 20.24 -17.26
N VAL A 59 -7.32 20.55 -16.51
CA VAL A 59 -7.63 19.86 -15.25
C VAL A 59 -8.00 18.39 -15.48
N THR A 60 -8.76 18.11 -16.54
CA THR A 60 -9.13 16.73 -16.90
C THR A 60 -7.89 15.92 -17.27
N PHE A 61 -6.97 16.50 -18.04
CA PHE A 61 -5.76 15.82 -18.49
C PHE A 61 -4.70 15.70 -17.37
N SER A 62 -4.53 16.73 -16.54
CA SER A 62 -3.51 16.79 -15.50
C SER A 62 -3.87 16.01 -14.24
N VAL A 63 -5.17 15.85 -13.93
CA VAL A 63 -5.61 15.23 -12.68
C VAL A 63 -6.46 13.98 -12.91
N TYR A 64 -7.51 14.05 -13.74
CA TYR A 64 -8.41 12.92 -13.94
C TYR A 64 -7.74 11.80 -14.74
N MET A 65 -7.00 12.14 -15.80
CA MET A 65 -6.33 11.15 -16.63
C MET A 65 -5.30 10.30 -15.84
N PRO A 66 -4.34 10.87 -15.10
CA PRO A 66 -3.44 10.05 -14.27
C PRO A 66 -4.17 9.32 -13.15
N PHE A 67 -5.24 9.88 -12.58
CA PHE A 67 -6.04 9.18 -11.56
C PHE A 67 -6.72 7.91 -12.11
N PHE A 68 -7.37 8.01 -13.27
CA PHE A 68 -8.08 6.85 -13.84
C PHE A 68 -7.18 5.89 -14.60
N LEU A 69 -6.19 6.39 -15.35
CA LEU A 69 -5.33 5.55 -16.20
C LEU A 69 -4.07 5.03 -15.50
N LEU A 70 -3.61 5.67 -14.44
CA LEU A 70 -2.38 5.27 -13.74
C LEU A 70 -2.67 4.77 -12.33
N VAL A 71 -3.34 5.58 -11.51
CA VAL A 71 -3.58 5.26 -10.10
C VAL A 71 -4.53 4.07 -9.97
N THR A 72 -5.67 4.08 -10.66
CA THR A 72 -6.68 3.02 -10.56
C THR A 72 -6.14 1.63 -10.96
N PRO A 73 -5.53 1.42 -12.13
CA PRO A 73 -4.98 0.10 -12.48
C PRO A 73 -3.80 -0.30 -11.59
N CYS A 74 -3.00 0.66 -11.11
CA CYS A 74 -1.93 0.38 -10.15
C CYS A 74 -2.52 -0.13 -8.82
N LEU A 75 -3.56 0.53 -8.30
CA LEU A 75 -4.26 0.14 -7.07
C LEU A 75 -4.88 -1.26 -7.20
N VAL A 76 -5.54 -1.54 -8.32
CA VAL A 76 -6.11 -2.86 -8.62
C VAL A 76 -5.02 -3.92 -8.69
N SER A 77 -3.90 -3.63 -9.36
CA SER A 77 -2.77 -4.55 -9.46
C SER A 77 -2.15 -4.85 -8.09
N ILE A 78 -2.00 -3.82 -7.25
CA ILE A 78 -1.49 -3.94 -5.88
C ILE A 78 -2.48 -4.71 -5.00
N GLY A 79 -3.79 -4.46 -5.12
CA GLY A 79 -4.83 -5.18 -4.39
C GLY A 79 -4.86 -6.66 -4.75
N ILE A 80 -4.85 -6.98 -6.04
CA ILE A 80 -4.82 -8.37 -6.54
C ILE A 80 -3.51 -9.05 -6.11
N ALA A 81 -2.35 -8.44 -6.35
CA ALA A 81 -1.06 -8.99 -5.96
C ALA A 81 -0.93 -9.13 -4.43
N GLY A 82 -1.50 -8.18 -3.69
CA GLY A 82 -1.60 -8.18 -2.24
C GLY A 82 -2.39 -9.37 -1.70
N LEU A 83 -3.51 -9.70 -2.35
CA LEU A 83 -4.36 -10.83 -1.96
C LEU A 83 -3.80 -12.19 -2.42
N THR A 84 -3.14 -12.23 -3.58
CA THR A 84 -2.74 -13.49 -4.24
C THR A 84 -1.30 -13.93 -3.94
N TRP A 85 -0.36 -12.98 -3.79
CA TRP A 85 1.07 -13.25 -3.57
C TRP A 85 1.58 -12.67 -2.25
N TYR A 86 1.31 -13.39 -1.15
CA TYR A 86 1.64 -13.01 0.23
C TYR A 86 3.10 -12.55 0.48
N ARG A 87 4.06 -13.07 -0.31
CA ARG A 87 5.50 -12.75 -0.20
C ARG A 87 5.88 -11.39 -0.81
N PHE A 88 5.13 -10.92 -1.81
CA PHE A 88 5.37 -9.63 -2.47
C PHE A 88 4.37 -8.55 -2.06
N ALA A 89 3.22 -8.97 -1.52
CA ALA A 89 2.15 -8.12 -1.01
C ALA A 89 2.62 -6.91 -0.19
N PRO A 90 3.47 -7.03 0.85
CA PRO A 90 3.74 -5.90 1.71
C PRO A 90 4.68 -4.87 1.06
N LYS A 91 5.53 -5.29 0.11
CA LYS A 91 6.37 -4.38 -0.68
C LYS A 91 5.53 -3.61 -1.71
N ALA A 92 4.59 -4.29 -2.37
CA ALA A 92 3.67 -3.67 -3.31
C ALA A 92 2.76 -2.65 -2.60
N LEU A 93 2.28 -2.96 -1.39
CA LEU A 93 1.49 -2.04 -0.56
C LEU A 93 2.30 -0.81 -0.14
N ALA A 94 3.57 -0.98 0.26
CA ALA A 94 4.45 0.14 0.57
C ALA A 94 4.70 1.04 -0.64
N PHE A 95 4.92 0.46 -1.82
CA PHE A 95 5.04 1.22 -3.06
C PHE A 95 3.75 1.98 -3.39
N GLY A 96 2.59 1.32 -3.25
CA GLY A 96 1.28 1.94 -3.40
C GLY A 96 1.11 3.17 -2.50
N ALA A 97 1.38 3.04 -1.20
CA ALA A 97 1.29 4.15 -0.25
C ALA A 97 2.20 5.34 -0.63
N ILE A 98 3.39 5.08 -1.18
CA ILE A 98 4.28 6.14 -1.67
C ILE A 98 3.67 6.83 -2.91
N CYS A 99 3.19 6.06 -3.89
CA CYS A 99 2.54 6.60 -5.08
C CYS A 99 1.32 7.46 -4.70
N GLU A 100 0.51 7.00 -3.75
CA GLU A 100 -0.63 7.75 -3.24
C GLU A 100 -0.23 9.05 -2.56
N ALA A 101 0.80 9.02 -1.69
CA ALA A 101 1.30 10.21 -1.02
C ALA A 101 1.81 11.25 -2.03
N VAL A 102 2.56 10.81 -3.04
CA VAL A 102 3.06 11.68 -4.12
C VAL A 102 1.90 12.25 -4.92
N PHE A 103 0.91 11.44 -5.29
CA PHE A 103 -0.26 11.90 -6.04
C PHE A 103 -1.10 12.89 -5.23
N THR A 104 -1.33 12.60 -3.94
CA THR A 104 -2.05 13.48 -3.03
C THR A 104 -1.33 14.82 -2.85
N HIS A 105 0.00 14.79 -2.72
CA HIS A 105 0.83 15.99 -2.66
C HIS A 105 0.78 16.79 -3.98
N TRP A 106 0.82 16.11 -5.12
CA TRP A 106 0.67 16.73 -6.43
C TRP A 106 -0.67 17.45 -6.57
N VAL A 107 -1.79 16.77 -6.25
CA VAL A 107 -3.14 17.37 -6.26
C VAL A 107 -3.25 18.55 -5.29
N ARG A 108 -2.64 18.45 -4.10
CA ARG A 108 -2.63 19.54 -3.10
C ARG A 108 -1.81 20.75 -3.55
N SER A 109 -0.82 20.54 -4.41
CA SER A 109 0.02 21.62 -4.95
C SER A 109 -0.72 22.47 -5.99
N ASP A 110 -1.80 21.95 -6.56
CA ASP A 110 -2.65 22.66 -7.52
C ASP A 110 -3.67 23.57 -6.81
N LYS A 111 -3.22 24.78 -6.46
CA LYS A 111 -4.02 25.79 -5.75
C LYS A 111 -5.30 26.17 -6.51
N HIS A 112 -5.26 26.16 -7.85
CA HIS A 112 -6.43 26.47 -8.66
C HIS A 112 -7.57 25.46 -8.47
N LEU A 113 -7.21 24.20 -8.24
CA LEU A 113 -8.16 23.11 -8.07
C LEU A 113 -8.79 23.16 -6.67
N LEU A 114 -8.01 23.51 -5.65
CA LEU A 114 -8.50 23.74 -4.29
C LEU A 114 -9.42 24.97 -4.19
N ASP A 115 -9.08 26.06 -4.88
CA ASP A 115 -9.94 27.25 -4.94
C ASP A 115 -11.27 26.99 -5.65
N TYR A 116 -11.28 26.05 -6.61
CA TYR A 116 -12.47 25.68 -7.37
C TYR A 116 -13.34 24.61 -6.66
N LYS A 117 -12.73 23.79 -5.81
CA LYS A 117 -13.37 22.72 -5.03
C LYS A 117 -12.87 22.78 -3.58
N PRO A 118 -13.39 23.69 -2.74
CA PRO A 118 -12.96 23.80 -1.34
C PRO A 118 -13.25 22.52 -0.54
N ALA A 119 -14.29 21.76 -0.91
CA ALA A 119 -14.59 20.45 -0.33
C ALA A 119 -13.49 19.40 -0.60
N LEU A 120 -12.67 19.57 -1.64
CA LEU A 120 -11.57 18.64 -1.94
C LEU A 120 -10.51 18.65 -0.83
N LEU A 121 -10.30 19.78 -0.15
CA LEU A 121 -9.27 19.90 0.88
C LEU A 121 -9.53 18.94 2.06
N SER A 122 -10.77 18.87 2.54
CA SER A 122 -11.14 17.97 3.65
C SER A 122 -11.01 16.49 3.24
N HIS A 123 -11.31 16.17 1.98
CA HIS A 123 -11.15 14.82 1.44
C HIS A 123 -9.68 14.46 1.28
N LEU A 124 -8.84 15.40 0.85
CA LEU A 124 -7.38 15.21 0.76
C LEU A 124 -6.75 14.95 2.14
N ASP A 125 -7.15 15.68 3.19
CA ASP A 125 -6.64 15.42 4.53
C ASP A 125 -7.04 14.02 5.03
N THR A 126 -8.28 13.60 4.75
CA THR A 126 -8.76 12.23 5.04
C THR A 126 -7.97 11.19 4.25
N SER A 127 -7.71 11.44 2.97
CA SER A 127 -6.86 10.61 2.11
C SER A 127 -5.44 10.50 2.69
N VAL A 128 -4.79 11.59 3.09
CA VAL A 128 -3.44 11.54 3.70
C VAL A 128 -3.42 10.65 4.95
N LEU A 129 -4.44 10.76 5.81
CA LEU A 129 -4.57 9.91 6.98
C LEU A 129 -4.67 8.42 6.60
N LEU A 130 -5.48 8.08 5.60
CA LEU A 130 -5.64 6.71 5.12
C LEU A 130 -4.37 6.16 4.46
N ALA A 131 -3.68 6.95 3.64
CA ALA A 131 -2.43 6.56 2.99
C ALA A 131 -1.31 6.34 4.04
N SER A 132 -1.23 7.20 5.06
CA SER A 132 -0.26 7.04 6.15
C SER A 132 -0.55 5.79 6.99
N LEU A 133 -1.82 5.51 7.28
CA LEU A 133 -2.23 4.29 7.96
C LEU A 133 -1.87 3.04 7.14
N ALA A 134 -2.12 3.07 5.82
CA ALA A 134 -1.75 2.00 4.91
C ALA A 134 -0.23 1.76 4.90
N GLY A 135 0.56 2.84 4.83
CA GLY A 135 2.02 2.77 4.86
C GLY A 135 2.57 2.18 6.16
N VAL A 136 2.06 2.62 7.31
CA VAL A 136 2.45 2.09 8.62
C VAL A 136 2.09 0.61 8.74
N ALA A 137 0.89 0.23 8.33
CA ALA A 137 0.45 -1.16 8.35
C ALA A 137 1.30 -2.05 7.42
N ALA A 138 1.64 -1.56 6.22
CA ALA A 138 2.51 -2.26 5.29
C ALA A 138 3.92 -2.46 5.87
N LEU A 139 4.53 -1.40 6.44
CA LEU A 139 5.85 -1.48 7.08
C LEU A 139 5.85 -2.44 8.26
N ALA A 140 4.83 -2.38 9.11
CA ALA A 140 4.68 -3.31 10.23
C ALA A 140 4.58 -4.77 9.74
N ALA A 141 3.85 -5.02 8.64
CA ALA A 141 3.78 -6.34 8.02
C ALA A 141 5.15 -6.79 7.47
N ILE A 142 5.94 -5.92 6.84
CA ILE A 142 7.31 -6.22 6.38
C ILE A 142 8.19 -6.65 7.55
N VAL A 143 8.19 -5.87 8.64
CA VAL A 143 9.01 -6.14 9.83
C VAL A 143 8.63 -7.48 10.47
N LEU A 144 7.34 -7.77 10.59
CA LEU A 144 6.86 -9.05 11.13
C LEU A 144 7.25 -10.24 10.24
N GLN A 145 7.15 -10.11 8.92
CA GLN A 145 7.59 -11.15 7.99
C GLN A 145 9.12 -11.39 8.07
N ALA A 146 9.91 -10.33 8.21
CA ALA A 146 11.37 -10.44 8.36
C ALA A 146 11.75 -11.15 9.68
N ARG A 147 11.06 -10.84 10.79
CA ARG A 147 11.31 -11.47 12.10
C ARG A 147 10.96 -12.96 12.12
N GLY A 148 9.89 -13.36 11.43
CA GLY A 148 9.47 -14.77 11.32
C GLY A 148 10.34 -15.64 10.40
N SER A 149 11.29 -15.03 9.67
CA SER A 149 12.14 -15.72 8.68
C SER A 149 13.59 -15.91 9.14
N ARG A 150 13.91 -15.69 10.43
CA ARG A 150 15.26 -15.92 10.94
C ARG A 150 15.65 -17.40 10.75
N PRO A 151 16.75 -17.69 10.03
CA PRO A 151 17.24 -19.05 9.90
C PRO A 151 17.58 -19.60 11.28
N VAL A 152 17.07 -20.79 11.60
CA VAL A 152 17.57 -21.54 12.76
C VAL A 152 19.07 -21.75 12.53
N PRO A 153 19.96 -21.34 13.45
CA PRO A 153 21.38 -21.58 13.30
C PRO A 153 21.56 -23.09 13.11
N ALA A 154 22.22 -23.47 12.01
CA ALA A 154 22.46 -24.86 11.68
C ALA A 154 23.04 -25.56 12.92
N LYS A 155 22.36 -26.63 13.36
CA LYS A 155 22.85 -27.44 14.48
C LYS A 155 24.30 -27.83 14.15
N PRO A 156 25.28 -27.54 15.04
CA PRO A 156 26.66 -27.91 14.78
C PRO A 156 26.70 -29.39 14.42
N ILE A 157 27.25 -29.71 13.25
CA ILE A 157 27.47 -31.10 12.84
C ILE A 157 28.33 -31.73 13.93
N PRO A 158 27.90 -32.81 14.60
CA PRO A 158 28.73 -33.48 15.58
C PRO A 158 30.02 -33.89 14.88
N HIS A 159 31.15 -33.30 15.29
CA HIS A 159 32.44 -33.79 14.83
C HIS A 159 32.54 -35.26 15.26
N PRO A 160 32.81 -36.19 14.34
CA PRO A 160 33.08 -37.57 14.71
C PRO A 160 34.25 -37.56 15.69
N ARG A 161 33.97 -38.06 16.90
CA ARG A 161 34.98 -38.23 17.95
C ARG A 161 36.04 -39.16 17.35
N PRO A 162 37.32 -38.76 17.27
CA PRO A 162 38.36 -39.69 16.85
C PRO A 162 38.40 -40.81 17.86
N ASP A 163 37.92 -41.99 17.45
CA ASP A 163 37.99 -43.20 18.24
C ASP A 163 39.46 -43.46 18.55
N ALA A 164 39.74 -43.58 19.85
CA ALA A 164 41.04 -43.95 20.35
C ALA A 164 41.45 -45.26 19.67
N THR A 165 42.42 -45.17 18.77
CA THR A 165 43.10 -46.33 18.22
C THR A 165 43.76 -47.07 19.37
N ASN A 166 43.18 -48.23 19.69
CA ASN A 166 43.69 -49.18 20.65
C ASN A 166 45.17 -49.48 20.36
N HIS A 167 46.03 -49.13 21.32
CA HIS A 167 47.34 -49.74 21.44
C HIS A 167 47.14 -51.19 21.87
N SER A 168 47.41 -52.13 20.96
CA SER A 168 47.69 -53.52 21.31
C SER A 168 48.67 -54.10 20.29
N THR A 169 49.95 -54.05 20.63
CA THR A 169 51.01 -55.03 20.33
C THR A 169 52.27 -54.60 21.07
#